data_AF-A0A5J4QK41-F1
#
_entry.id   AF-A0A5J4QK41-F1
#
_cell.length_a   1.000
_cell.length_b   1.000
_cell.length_c   1.000
_cell.angle_alpha   90.00
_cell.angle_beta   90.00
_cell.angle_gamma   90.00
#
_symmetry.space_group_name_H-M   'P 1'
#
loop_
_entity.id
_entity.type
_entity.pdbx_description
1 polymer ?
#
loop_
_entity_poly.entity_id
_entity_poly.type
_entity_poly.pdbx_seq_one_letter_code
_entity_poly.pdbx_strand_id
1 'polypeptide(L)' 'GLDASIKANVDTIYFFGGFNRQKFNLFYYQSSIPFDKDKVWEQYINLTKRQALTVQFSNDGTKIKILDS' A
#
# COMPACT_ATOMS: atom_id res chain seq x y z
N GLY A 1 6.14 -0.44 -15.34
CA GLY A 1 5.09 -0.05 -14.39
C GLY A 1 3.85 -0.87 -14.66
N LEU A 2 2.86 -0.86 -13.76
CA LEU A 2 1.58 -1.54 -13.99
C LEU A 2 0.82 -0.92 -15.16
N ASP A 3 0.12 -1.77 -15.91
CA ASP A 3 -0.75 -1.34 -17.01
C ASP A 3 -1.82 -0.36 -16.53
N ALA A 4 -2.22 0.58 -17.40
CA ALA A 4 -3.21 1.60 -17.07
C ALA A 4 -4.58 1.00 -16.68
N SER A 5 -5.00 -0.06 -17.38
CA SER A 5 -6.25 -0.76 -17.07
C SER A 5 -6.21 -1.43 -15.70
N ILE A 6 -5.05 -1.98 -15.30
CA ILE A 6 -4.88 -2.57 -13.98
C ILE A 6 -4.98 -1.49 -12.91
N LYS A 7 -4.25 -0.37 -13.06
CA LYS A 7 -4.23 0.73 -12.09
C LYS A 7 -5.61 1.34 -11.85
N ALA A 8 -6.42 1.48 -12.91
CA ALA A 8 -7.76 2.03 -12.83
C ALA A 8 -8.76 1.13 -12.08
N ASN A 9 -8.44 -0.16 -11.93
CA ASN A 9 -9.31 -1.17 -11.30
C ASN A 9 -8.72 -1.72 -9.99
N VAL A 10 -7.67 -1.11 -9.44
CA VAL A 10 -7.15 -1.50 -8.12
C VAL A 10 -8.15 -1.10 -7.04
N ASP A 11 -8.78 -2.09 -6.42
CA ASP A 11 -9.64 -1.90 -5.25
C ASP A 11 -8.83 -1.90 -3.94
N THR A 12 -7.95 -2.88 -3.73
CA THR A 12 -7.21 -3.03 -2.47
C THR A 12 -5.77 -3.47 -2.71
N ILE A 13 -4.81 -2.88 -1.98
CA ILE A 13 -3.42 -3.33 -1.90
C ILE A 13 -3.13 -3.87 -0.50
N TYR A 14 -2.45 -5.01 -0.43
CA TYR A 14 -1.95 -5.61 0.81
C TYR A 14 -0.43 -5.41 0.91
N PHE A 15 0.00 -4.67 1.94
CA PHE A 15 1.41 -4.51 2.29
C PHE A 15 1.76 -5.35 3.50
N PHE A 16 2.37 -6.51 3.28
CA PHE A 16 2.89 -7.35 4.37
C PHE A 16 4.14 -6.72 4.97
N GLY A 17 4.21 -6.69 6.31
CA GLY A 17 5.35 -6.14 7.03
C GLY A 17 6.67 -6.84 6.71
N GLY A 18 7.78 -6.11 6.87
CA GLY A 18 9.15 -6.66 6.74
C GLY A 18 9.98 -6.13 5.56
N PHE A 19 9.41 -5.35 4.65
CA PHE A 19 10.17 -4.47 3.75
C PHE A 19 10.72 -3.24 4.47
N ASN A 20 11.89 -2.78 4.04
CA ASN A 20 12.48 -1.51 4.44
C ASN A 20 11.97 -0.35 3.56
N ARG A 21 12.32 0.89 3.92
CA ARG A 21 11.89 2.11 3.20
C ARG A 21 12.27 2.10 1.72
N GLN A 22 13.44 1.56 1.37
CA GLN A 22 13.89 1.49 -0.03
C GLN A 22 12.99 0.58 -0.86
N LYS A 23 12.69 -0.63 -0.38
CA LYS A 23 11.78 -1.56 -1.07
C LYS A 23 10.35 -1.03 -1.15
N PHE A 24 9.87 -0.37 -0.10
CA PHE A 24 8.58 0.31 -0.11
C PHE A 24 8.52 1.42 -1.19
N ASN A 25 9.53 2.29 -1.25
CA ASN A 25 9.62 3.33 -2.26
C ASN A 25 9.68 2.73 -3.69
N LEU A 26 10.46 1.66 -3.87
CA LEU A 26 10.53 0.97 -5.16
C LEU A 26 9.15 0.49 -5.62
N PHE A 27 8.38 -0.15 -4.73
CA PHE A 27 7.00 -0.54 -5.01
C PHE A 27 6.12 0.66 -5.38
N TYR A 28 6.19 1.74 -4.59
CA TYR A 28 5.37 2.94 -4.82
C TYR A 28 5.60 3.51 -6.23
N TYR A 29 6.86 3.74 -6.60
CA TYR A 29 7.19 4.32 -7.89
C TYR A 29 6.87 3.38 -9.07
N GLN A 30 7.12 2.07 -8.91
CA GLN A 30 6.87 1.09 -9.98
C GLN A 30 5.38 0.79 -10.21
N SER A 31 4.58 0.75 -9.13
CA SER A 31 3.14 0.53 -9.22
C SER A 31 2.42 1.74 -9.82
N SER A 32 2.91 2.96 -9.54
CA SER A 32 2.30 4.22 -9.96
C SER A 32 0.82 4.34 -9.55
N ILE A 33 0.46 3.72 -8.42
CA ILE A 33 -0.90 3.79 -7.87
C ILE A 33 -0.98 5.05 -6.98
N PRO A 34 -1.99 5.91 -7.18
CA PRO A 34 -2.09 7.17 -6.45
C PRO A 34 -2.61 6.95 -5.04
N PHE A 35 -1.70 6.82 -4.07
CA PHE A 35 -2.01 6.89 -2.63
C PHE A 35 -1.01 7.79 -1.91
N ASP A 36 -1.37 8.25 -0.72
CA ASP A 36 -0.47 9.03 0.13
C ASP A 36 0.68 8.15 0.66
N LYS A 37 1.83 8.25 -0.01
CA LYS A 37 3.04 7.47 0.29
C LYS A 37 3.48 7.59 1.73
N ASP A 38 3.44 8.80 2.30
CA ASP A 38 4.01 9.08 3.61
C ASP A 38 3.05 8.63 4.71
N LYS A 39 1.75 8.88 4.54
CA LYS A 39 0.73 8.33 5.43
C LYS A 39 0.72 6.80 5.47
N VAL A 40 0.84 6.14 4.31
CA VAL A 40 0.91 4.67 4.25
C VAL A 40 2.19 4.15 4.92
N TRP A 41 3.31 4.82 4.72
CA TRP A 41 4.58 4.44 5.34
C TRP A 41 4.59 4.54 6.87
N GLU A 42 4.05 5.63 7.40
CA GLU A 42 3.97 5.86 8.85
C GLU A 42 3.20 4.73 9.56
N GLN A 43 2.17 4.18 8.91
CA GLN A 43 1.45 3.02 9.43
C GLN A 43 2.24 1.72 9.19
N TYR A 44 2.80 1.56 8.00
CA TYR A 44 3.49 0.35 7.57
C TYR A 44 4.76 0.03 8.40
N ILE A 45 5.53 1.05 8.82
CA ILE A 45 6.79 0.84 9.56
C ILE A 45 6.57 0.19 10.94
N ASN A 46 5.35 0.27 11.47
CA ASN A 46 4.99 -0.31 12.76
C ASN A 46 4.53 -1.77 12.64
N LEU A 47 4.41 -2.32 11.42
CA LEU A 47 3.97 -3.69 11.22
C LEU A 47 5.09 -4.69 11.55
N THR A 48 4.70 -5.75 12.26
CA THR A 48 5.50 -6.98 12.33
C THR A 48 5.42 -7.76 11.02
N LYS A 49 6.32 -8.74 10.83
CA LYS A 49 6.35 -9.60 9.63
C LYS A 49 5.08 -10.44 9.40
N ARG A 50 4.17 -10.51 10.37
CA ARG A 50 2.91 -11.27 10.30
C ARG A 50 1.67 -10.38 10.10
N GLN A 51 1.85 -9.07 10.14
CA GLN A 51 0.77 -8.11 9.94
C GLN A 51 0.79 -7.59 8.50
N ALA A 52 -0.38 -7.16 8.03
CA ALA A 52 -0.52 -6.52 6.74
C ALA A 52 -1.24 -5.18 6.88
N LEU A 53 -0.79 -4.16 6.15
CA LEU A 53 -1.54 -2.93 5.97
C LEU A 53 -2.35 -3.05 4.68
N THR A 54 -3.65 -2.88 4.79
CA THR A 54 -4.56 -2.80 3.66
C THR A 54 -4.80 -1.35 3.28
N VAL A 55 -4.61 -1.05 2.00
CA VAL A 55 -4.91 0.25 1.39
C VAL A 55 -6.05 0.01 0.42
N GLN A 56 -7.26 0.40 0.83
CA GLN A 56 -8.49 0.26 0.07
C GLN A 56 -8.80 1.57 -0.65
N PHE A 57 -8.99 1.51 -1.95
CA PHE A 57 -9.36 2.62 -2.81
C PHE A 57 -10.88 2.60 -2.96
N SER A 58 -11.53 3.68 -2.52
CA SER A 58 -12.96 3.86 -2.69
C SER A 58 -13.25 5.21 -3.32
N ASN A 59 -14.45 5.39 -3.86
CA ASN A 59 -14.89 6.68 -4.42
C ASN A 59 -14.81 7.83 -3.39
N ASP A 60 -14.86 7.50 -2.09
CA ASP A 60 -14.75 8.45 -0.97
C ASP A 60 -13.29 8.70 -0.53
N GLY A 61 -12.33 8.16 -1.27
CA GLY A 61 -10.89 8.25 -1.00
C GLY A 61 -10.26 6.95 -0.49
N THR A 62 -9.03 7.06 -0.01
CA THR A 62 -8.20 5.93 0.41
C THR A 62 -8.41 5.60 1.89
N LYS A 63 -8.85 4.38 2.19
CA LYS A 63 -8.98 3.86 3.56
C LYS A 63 -7.80 2.95 3.87
N ILE A 64 -7.19 3.15 5.04
CA ILE A 64 -6.02 2.39 5.49
C ILE A 64 -6.42 1.61 6.74
N LYS A 65 -6.19 0.30 6.77
CA LYS A 65 -6.46 -0.57 7.93
C LYS A 65 -5.33 -1.56 8.15
N ILE A 66 -5.01 -1.86 9.41
CA ILE A 66 -4.10 -2.94 9.77
C ILE A 66 -4.91 -4.24 9.89
N LEU A 67 -4.43 -5.30 9.26
CA LEU A 67 -4.91 -6.66 9.45
C LEU A 67 -3.89 -7.40 10.30
N ASP A 68 -4.36 -7.79 11.49
CA ASP A 68 -3.66 -8.71 12.38
C ASP A 68 -4.06 -10.15 12.00
N SER A 69 -3.08 -11.04 11.92
CA SER A 69 -3.31 -12.49 11.74
C SER A 69 -3.72 -13.16 13.03
#